data_AF-A0A6B3EW39-F1
#
_entry.id   AF-A0A6B3EW39-F1
#
_cell.length_a   1.000
_cell.length_b   1.000
_cell.length_c   1.000
_cell.angle_alpha   90.00
_cell.angle_beta   90.00
_cell.angle_gamma   90.00
#
_symmetry.space_group_name_H-M   'P 1'
#
loop_
_entity.id
_entity.type
_entity.pdbx_description
1 polymer ?
#
loop_
_entity_poly.entity_id
_entity_poly.type
_entity_poly.pdbx_seq_one_letter_code
_entity_poly.pdbx_strand_id
1 'polypeptide(L)'
;PALLASGADIEVASVRGTRRVPVDDFYTGVKRNALAPDELIRAIHLPAARGPQQFSKVGTRNAMVIAVCAFGLALHPERRTLRT
;
A
#
# COMPACT_ATOMS: atom_id res chain seq x y z
N PRO A 1 -2.82 3.62 2.81
CA PRO A 1 -2.29 4.85 2.18
C PRO A 1 -0.79 4.81 1.87
N ALA A 2 0.11 4.54 2.82
CA ALA A 2 1.56 4.56 2.55
C ALA A 2 1.98 3.61 1.41
N LEU A 3 1.49 2.36 1.41
CA LEU A 3 1.77 1.38 0.35
C LEU A 3 1.13 1.75 -0.99
N LEU A 4 -0.07 2.35 -0.96
CA LEU A 4 -0.74 2.83 -2.17
C LEU A 4 0.07 3.96 -2.81
N ALA A 5 0.48 4.96 -2.03
CA ALA A 5 1.33 6.05 -2.49
C ALA A 5 2.68 5.56 -3.04
N SER A 6 3.27 4.50 -2.47
CA SER A 6 4.54 3.96 -2.94
C SER A 6 4.44 3.11 -4.22
N GLY A 7 3.24 2.70 -4.64
CA GLY A 7 3.05 1.82 -5.80
C GLY A 7 3.64 0.42 -5.56
N ALA A 8 3.42 -0.13 -4.36
CA ALA A 8 3.93 -1.44 -3.98
C ALA A 8 3.29 -2.61 -4.77
N ASP A 9 3.98 -3.75 -4.78
CA ASP A 9 3.41 -5.04 -5.15
C ASP A 9 3.27 -5.93 -3.91
N ILE A 10 2.15 -6.64 -3.79
CA ILE A 10 1.87 -7.58 -2.70
C ILE A 10 2.11 -8.99 -3.22
N GLU A 11 3.09 -9.70 -2.65
CA GLU A 11 3.32 -11.11 -2.94
C GLU A 11 2.40 -11.96 -2.07
N VAL A 12 1.63 -12.81 -2.72
CA VAL A 12 0.72 -13.76 -2.09
C VAL A 12 1.11 -15.17 -2.48
N ALA A 13 0.95 -16.10 -1.56
CA ALA A 13 1.37 -17.49 -1.71
C ALA A 13 0.24 -18.43 -1.29
N SER A 14 0.12 -19.54 -2.00
CA SER A 14 -0.67 -20.70 -1.59
C SER A 14 0.05 -22.00 -1.93
N VAL A 15 -0.57 -23.13 -1.63
CA VAL A 15 -0.08 -24.46 -2.04
C VAL A 15 0.01 -24.62 -3.56
N ARG A 16 -0.65 -23.75 -4.34
CA ARG A 16 -0.64 -23.75 -5.81
C ARG A 16 0.49 -22.91 -6.41
N GLY A 17 1.22 -22.14 -5.60
CA GLY A 17 2.31 -21.27 -6.06
C GLY A 17 2.23 -19.86 -5.48
N THR A 18 2.92 -18.93 -6.14
CA THR A 18 3.01 -17.52 -5.72
C THR A 18 2.65 -16.58 -6.86
N ARG A 19 2.09 -15.42 -6.53
CA ARG A 19 1.84 -14.33 -7.51
C ARG A 19 2.05 -12.97 -6.85
N ARG A 20 2.25 -11.94 -7.68
CA ARG A 20 2.30 -10.54 -7.23
C ARG A 20 1.04 -9.80 -7.67
N VAL A 21 0.46 -9.03 -6.75
CA VAL A 21 -0.73 -8.22 -6.98
C VAL A 21 -0.34 -6.75 -6.81
N PRO A 22 -0.59 -5.87 -7.81
CA PRO A 22 -0.42 -4.44 -7.62
C PRO A 22 -1.25 -3.96 -6.43
N VAL A 23 -0.70 -3.08 -5.60
CA VAL A 23 -1.39 -2.58 -4.40
C VAL A 23 -2.74 -1.90 -4.72
N ASP A 24 -2.85 -1.30 -5.91
CA ASP A 24 -4.09 -0.69 -6.41
C ASP A 24 -5.23 -1.70 -6.57
N ASP A 25 -4.88 -2.91 -6.99
CA ASP A 25 -5.85 -3.97 -7.28
C ASP A 25 -6.15 -4.84 -6.05
N PHE A 26 -5.33 -4.74 -5.00
CA PHE A 26 -5.47 -5.60 -3.83
C PHE A 26 -6.70 -5.27 -2.98
N TYR A 27 -7.10 -4.00 -2.89
CA TYR A 27 -8.22 -3.56 -2.07
C TYR A 27 -9.50 -3.44 -2.90
N THR A 28 -10.34 -4.47 -2.89
CA THR A 28 -11.56 -4.56 -3.72
C THR A 28 -12.82 -4.01 -3.03
N GLY A 29 -12.68 -3.51 -1.81
CA GLY A 29 -13.74 -2.79 -1.08
C GLY A 29 -13.62 -2.94 0.44
N VAL A 30 -14.60 -2.40 1.17
CA VAL A 30 -14.63 -2.50 2.63
C VAL A 30 -14.69 -3.97 3.05
N LYS A 31 -13.72 -4.39 3.89
CA LYS A 31 -13.54 -5.77 4.34
C LYS A 31 -13.32 -6.79 3.20
N ARG A 32 -12.88 -6.35 2.02
CA ARG A 32 -12.60 -7.20 0.87
C ARG A 32 -11.20 -6.93 0.33
N ASN A 33 -10.54 -7.99 -0.11
CA ASN A 33 -9.25 -7.92 -0.78
C ASN A 33 -9.22 -8.94 -1.93
N ALA A 34 -8.12 -8.94 -2.69
CA ALA A 34 -7.95 -9.79 -3.85
C ALA A 34 -7.41 -11.20 -3.55
N LEU A 35 -7.35 -11.62 -2.27
CA LEU A 35 -6.87 -12.96 -1.90
C LEU A 35 -7.91 -14.03 -2.26
N ALA A 36 -7.43 -15.16 -2.79
CA ALA A 36 -8.18 -16.40 -2.80
C ALA A 36 -8.22 -17.03 -1.38
N PRO A 37 -9.16 -17.95 -1.09
CA PRO A 37 -9.33 -18.51 0.27
C PRO A 37 -8.11 -19.22 0.85
N ASP A 38 -7.23 -19.76 0.01
CA ASP A 38 -5.99 -20.46 0.40
C ASP A 38 -4.73 -19.60 0.27
N GLU A 39 -4.86 -18.31 -0.07
CA GLU A 39 -3.72 -17.40 -0.21
C GLU A 39 -3.41 -16.67 1.10
N LEU A 40 -2.10 -16.53 1.38
CA LEU A 40 -1.56 -15.70 2.45
C LEU A 40 -0.60 -14.65 1.87
N ILE A 41 -0.60 -13.45 2.45
CA ILE A 41 0.41 -12.43 2.13
C ILE A 41 1.76 -12.92 2.65
N ARG A 42 2.74 -13.02 1.74
CA ARG A 42 4.09 -13.48 2.06
C ARG A 42 5.09 -12.33 2.15
N ALA A 43 4.98 -11.34 1.27
CA ALA A 43 5.88 -10.21 1.23
C ALA A 43 5.21 -8.97 0.62
N ILE A 44 5.79 -7.80 0.89
CA ILE A 44 5.47 -6.54 0.22
C ILE A 44 6.75 -6.07 -0.46
N HIS A 45 6.67 -5.86 -1.76
CA HIS A 45 7.78 -5.38 -2.58
C HIS A 45 7.61 -3.88 -2.79
N LEU A 46 8.53 -3.11 -2.21
CA LEU A 46 8.55 -1.65 -2.34
C LEU A 46 9.56 -1.25 -3.40
N PRO A 47 9.16 -0.45 -4.42
CA PRO A 47 10.14 0.15 -5.31
C PRO A 47 11.03 1.11 -4.53
N ALA A 48 12.30 1.21 -4.90
CA ALA A 48 13.20 2.21 -4.34
C ALA A 48 12.64 3.62 -4.61
N ALA A 49 12.49 4.41 -3.55
CA ALA A 49 12.00 5.78 -3.65
C ALA A 49 12.97 6.62 -4.48
N ARG A 50 12.46 7.28 -5.52
CA ARG A 50 13.24 8.17 -6.40
C ARG A 50 13.00 9.66 -6.11
N GLY A 51 12.32 9.95 -5.01
CA GLY A 51 11.92 11.29 -4.61
C GLY A 51 11.27 11.27 -3.23
N PRO A 52 10.91 12.45 -2.70
CA PRO A 52 10.32 12.56 -1.37
C PRO A 52 9.01 11.79 -1.23
N GLN A 53 8.79 11.23 -0.04
CA GLN A 53 7.54 10.58 0.36
C GLN A 53 7.12 11.11 1.73
N GLN A 54 5.82 11.29 1.93
CA GLN A 54 5.24 11.79 3.17
C GLN A 54 4.00 10.97 3.55
N PHE A 55 3.84 10.74 4.85
CA PHE A 55 2.63 10.17 5.42
C PHE A 55 2.15 11.02 6.59
N SER A 56 0.84 11.28 6.63
CA SER A 56 0.19 12.03 7.69
C SER A 56 -0.89 11.17 8.33
N LYS A 57 -0.70 10.88 9.62
CA LYS A 57 -1.69 10.22 10.47
C LYS A 57 -2.45 11.28 11.26
N VAL A 58 -3.70 11.52 10.91
CA VAL A 58 -4.53 12.57 11.52
C VAL A 58 -5.50 11.93 12.50
N GLY A 59 -5.48 12.41 13.75
CA GLY A 59 -6.36 11.93 14.82
C GLY A 59 -6.47 12.95 15.95
N THR A 60 -7.28 12.65 16.96
CA THR A 60 -7.56 13.56 18.08
C THR A 60 -6.43 13.66 19.11
N ARG A 61 -5.41 12.79 19.00
CA ARG A 61 -4.20 12.79 19.84
C ARG A 61 -3.00 12.25 19.06
N ASN A 62 -1.81 12.54 19.56
CA ASN A 62 -0.55 12.28 18.84
C ASN A 62 -0.05 10.82 18.92
N ALA A 63 -0.66 9.97 19.77
CA ALA A 63 -0.23 8.58 19.96
C ALA A 63 -1.40 7.64 20.22
N MET A 64 -1.22 6.35 19.92
CA MET A 64 -2.18 5.27 20.22
C MET A 64 -3.62 5.57 19.75
N VAL A 65 -3.79 6.14 18.55
CA VAL A 65 -5.10 6.50 17.99
C VAL A 65 -5.33 5.81 16.65
N ILE A 66 -6.58 5.43 16.36
CA ILE A 66 -7.00 5.06 15.01
C ILE A 66 -7.14 6.35 14.21
N ALA A 67 -6.56 6.38 13.01
CA ALA A 67 -6.61 7.58 12.19
C ALA A 67 -8.06 7.94 11.82
N VAL A 68 -8.44 9.20 12.03
CA VAL A 68 -9.67 9.76 11.44
C VAL A 68 -9.45 9.95 9.93
N CYS A 69 -8.25 10.40 9.56
CA CYS A 69 -7.79 10.47 8.18
C CYS A 69 -6.32 10.03 8.11
N ALA A 70 -5.96 9.29 7.07
CA ALA A 70 -4.60 8.89 6.79
C ALA A 70 -4.27 9.22 5.33
N PHE A 71 -3.29 10.08 5.11
CA PHE A 71 -2.90 10.58 3.79
C PHE A 71 -1.46 10.18 3.49
N GLY A 72 -1.21 9.64 2.29
CA GLY A 72 0.12 9.33 1.79
C GLY A 72 0.38 10.11 0.50
N LEU A 73 1.63 10.48 0.27
CA LEU A 73 2.08 11.14 -0.95
C LEU A 73 3.47 10.64 -1.32
N ALA A 74 3.68 10.33 -2.59
CA ALA A 74 4.98 10.11 -3.19
C ALA A 74 5.16 11.05 -4.38
N LEU A 75 6.28 11.76 -4.42
CA LEU A 75 6.65 12.62 -5.53
C LEU A 75 7.62 11.89 -6.46
N HIS A 76 7.42 12.04 -7.77
CA HIS A 76 8.30 11.50 -8.81
C HIS A 76 8.80 12.65 -9.70
N PRO A 77 9.82 13.43 -9.27
CA PRO A 77 10.25 14.65 -9.96
C PRO A 77 10.65 14.43 -11.42
N GLU A 78 11.39 13.35 -11.69
CA GLU A 78 11.84 12.99 -13.05
C GLU A 78 10.69 12.79 -14.02
N ARG A 79 9.56 12.26 -13.53
CA ARG A 79 8.36 12.03 -14.34
C ARG A 79 7.37 13.19 -14.26
N ARG A 80 7.62 14.17 -13.39
CA ARG A 80 6.69 15.26 -13.05
C ARG A 80 5.30 14.73 -12.67
N THR A 81 5.27 13.62 -11.93
CA THR A 81 4.04 13.02 -11.42
C THR A 81 4.10 12.87 -9.90
N LEU A 82 2.94 12.64 -9.31
CA LEU A 82 2.80 12.26 -7.91
C LEU A 82 1.85 11.08 -7.80
N ARG A 83 1.85 10.45 -6.62
CA ARG A 83 0.92 9.37 -6.28
C ARG A 83 0.47 9.50 -4.83
N THR A 84 -0.79 9.17 -4.56
CA THR A 84 -1.43 9.22 -3.23
C THR A 84 -2.09 7.90 -2.89
#